data_AF-A0A969LMA1-F1
#
_entry.id   AF-A0A969LMA1-F1
#
_cell.length_a   1.000
_cell.length_b   1.000
_cell.length_c   1.000
_cell.angle_alpha   90.00
_cell.angle_beta   90.00
_cell.angle_gamma   90.00
#
_symmetry.space_group_name_H-M   'P 1'
#
loop_
_entity.id
_entity.type
_entity.pdbx_description
1 polymer ?
#
loop_
_entity_poly.entity_id
_entity_poly.type
_entity_poly.pdbx_seq_one_letter_code
_entity_poly.pdbx_strand_id
1 'polypeptide(L)'
;MCALAACSSASLPTLPKLELPVSAYKEEPSEIYLRIARGAMACWFGPSGPLKQTHVFHADVAPPSDNAGAEIVIHERDRAAPSPLSLRAYKILISRTPEGTTVAEQNFKLPDPLAKTMADDIRRWAGGSLDCTNLPVALPVSDVQKAATPVGAIPTSNTKGKTR
;
A
#
# COMPACT_ATOMS: atom_id res chain seq x y z
N MET A 1 26.97 15.70 -49.37
CA MET A 1 27.00 14.23 -49.31
C MET A 1 27.28 13.81 -47.88
N CYS A 2 26.55 12.78 -47.41
CA CYS A 2 26.54 12.13 -46.09
C CYS A 2 26.14 12.96 -44.85
N ALA A 3 24.89 12.74 -44.46
CA ALA A 3 24.32 13.09 -43.18
C ALA A 3 24.07 11.80 -42.36
N LEU A 4 24.29 11.89 -41.05
CA LEU A 4 23.60 11.21 -39.94
C LEU A 4 23.78 9.68 -39.76
N ALA A 5 24.49 9.30 -38.70
CA ALA A 5 24.22 8.08 -37.95
C ALA A 5 23.61 8.48 -36.59
N ALA A 6 22.37 8.03 -36.37
CA ALA A 6 21.51 8.40 -35.25
C ALA A 6 21.84 7.59 -33.98
N CYS A 7 22.06 8.30 -32.86
CA CYS A 7 21.87 7.74 -31.53
C CYS A 7 20.37 7.51 -31.31
N SER A 8 19.95 6.26 -31.11
CA SER A 8 18.60 5.96 -30.63
C SER A 8 18.53 6.25 -29.13
N SER A 9 18.08 7.44 -28.78
CA SER A 9 17.68 7.78 -27.42
C SER A 9 16.31 7.18 -27.15
N ALA A 10 16.27 6.02 -26.49
CA ALA A 10 15.04 5.51 -25.91
C ALA A 10 14.65 6.44 -24.74
N SER A 11 13.73 7.37 -24.99
CA SER A 11 13.12 8.19 -23.95
C SER A 11 12.22 7.32 -23.10
N LEU A 12 12.71 6.95 -21.92
CA LEU A 12 11.89 6.34 -20.86
C LEU A 12 10.72 7.28 -20.53
N PRO A 13 9.46 6.79 -20.48
CA PRO A 13 8.35 7.59 -20.02
C PRO A 13 8.54 7.93 -18.54
N THR A 14 8.59 9.22 -18.22
CA THR A 14 8.59 9.70 -16.83
C THR A 14 7.26 9.29 -16.19
N LEU A 15 7.34 8.39 -15.20
CA LEU A 15 6.22 8.03 -14.36
C LEU A 15 5.68 9.29 -13.66
N PRO A 16 4.36 9.52 -13.64
CA PRO A 16 3.78 10.63 -12.89
C PRO A 16 4.09 10.40 -11.41
N LYS A 17 4.84 11.34 -10.82
CA LYS A 17 5.06 11.40 -9.37
C LYS A 17 3.72 11.72 -8.76
N LEU A 18 3.10 10.76 -8.06
CA LEU A 18 1.90 11.02 -7.27
C LEU A 18 2.29 11.98 -6.13
N GLU A 19 2.10 13.27 -6.35
CA GLU A 19 2.14 14.28 -5.30
C GLU A 19 0.81 14.26 -4.55
N LEU A 20 0.78 13.58 -3.41
CA LEU A 20 -0.24 13.78 -2.39
C LEU A 20 0.37 14.67 -1.31
N PRO A 21 -0.39 15.65 -0.77
CA PRO A 21 0.12 16.57 0.24
C PRO A 21 0.28 15.80 1.54
N VAL A 22 1.46 15.21 1.77
CA VAL A 22 1.85 14.76 3.10
C VAL A 22 2.06 16.02 3.89
N SER A 23 1.04 16.44 4.64
CA SER A 23 1.20 17.51 5.62
C SER A 23 2.32 17.09 6.54
N ALA A 24 3.45 17.80 6.46
CA ALA A 24 4.56 17.56 7.35
C ALA A 24 4.10 17.86 8.79
N TYR A 25 4.16 16.85 9.63
CA TYR A 25 3.85 16.97 11.05
C TYR A 25 5.01 17.65 11.76
N LYS A 26 4.74 18.43 12.80
CA LYS A 26 5.78 19.18 13.52
C LYS A 26 6.51 18.29 14.53
N GLU A 27 5.85 17.23 14.96
CA GLU A 27 6.30 16.29 15.98
C GLU A 27 7.40 15.36 15.47
N GLU A 28 8.12 14.76 16.42
CA GLU A 28 9.21 13.84 16.11
C GLU A 28 8.70 12.53 15.49
N PRO A 29 9.47 11.87 14.60
CA PRO A 29 9.11 10.59 14.00
C PRO A 29 8.73 9.52 15.02
N SER A 30 9.43 9.48 16.16
CA SER A 30 9.16 8.54 17.25
C SER A 30 7.82 8.79 17.93
N GLU A 31 7.40 10.03 18.10
CA GLU A 31 6.10 10.39 18.70
C GLU A 31 4.94 10.04 17.77
N ILE A 32 5.10 10.31 16.47
CA ILE A 32 4.13 9.93 15.44
C ILE A 32 4.03 8.40 15.35
N TYR A 33 5.18 7.71 15.35
CA TYR A 33 5.22 6.26 15.44
C TYR A 33 4.44 5.74 16.64
N LEU A 34 4.66 6.28 17.84
CA LEU A 34 3.98 5.82 19.06
C LEU A 34 2.47 5.98 18.95
N ARG A 35 1.97 7.07 18.35
CA ARG A 35 0.54 7.28 18.14
C ARG A 35 -0.03 6.28 17.14
N ILE A 36 0.62 6.09 16.00
CA ILE A 36 0.20 5.12 14.98
C ILE A 36 0.21 3.70 15.55
N ALA A 37 1.28 3.31 16.26
CA ALA A 37 1.40 1.98 16.86
C ALA A 37 0.29 1.74 17.90
N ARG A 38 -0.01 2.73 18.77
CA ARG A 38 -1.11 2.62 19.74
C ARG A 38 -2.47 2.47 19.06
N GLY A 39 -2.77 3.30 18.06
CA GLY A 39 -4.01 3.23 17.29
C GLY A 39 -4.16 1.90 16.57
N ALA A 40 -3.10 1.43 15.91
CA ALA A 40 -3.08 0.14 15.23
C ALA A 40 -3.32 -1.03 16.20
N MET A 41 -2.65 -1.02 17.36
CA MET A 41 -2.82 -2.07 18.37
C MET A 41 -4.19 -2.04 19.04
N ALA A 42 -4.80 -0.87 19.21
CA ALA A 42 -6.13 -0.74 19.78
C ALA A 42 -7.24 -1.14 18.79
N CYS A 43 -7.16 -0.65 17.55
CA CYS A 43 -8.28 -0.72 16.60
C CYS A 43 -8.17 -1.90 15.63
N TRP A 44 -6.96 -2.31 15.24
CA TRP A 44 -6.75 -3.30 14.17
C TRP A 44 -6.18 -4.63 14.66
N PHE A 45 -5.30 -4.59 15.66
CA PHE A 45 -4.70 -5.76 16.30
C PHE A 45 -5.23 -6.02 17.72
N GLY A 46 -6.25 -5.27 18.14
CA GLY A 46 -6.92 -5.44 19.42
C GLY A 46 -7.74 -6.75 19.51
N PRO A 47 -8.39 -7.05 20.65
CA PRO A 47 -9.14 -8.29 20.86
C PRO A 47 -10.15 -8.61 19.75
N SER A 48 -10.83 -7.59 19.22
CA SER A 48 -11.81 -7.67 18.13
C SER A 48 -11.29 -7.12 16.79
N GLY A 49 -9.98 -6.87 16.69
CA GLY A 49 -9.38 -6.29 15.50
C GLY A 49 -9.33 -7.28 14.33
N PRO A 50 -9.67 -6.86 13.09
CA PRO A 50 -9.81 -7.77 11.95
C PRO A 50 -8.48 -8.36 11.48
N LEU A 51 -7.36 -7.70 11.75
CA LEU A 51 -6.03 -8.15 11.32
C LEU A 51 -5.35 -9.04 12.36
N LYS A 52 -5.85 -9.07 13.60
CA LYS A 52 -5.21 -9.83 14.69
C LYS A 52 -5.01 -11.30 14.36
N GLN A 53 -5.92 -11.94 13.64
CA GLN A 53 -5.86 -13.38 13.35
C GLN A 53 -5.00 -13.72 12.13
N THR A 54 -4.99 -12.85 11.14
CA THR A 54 -4.45 -13.10 9.80
C THR A 54 -3.14 -12.38 9.52
N HIS A 55 -2.77 -11.38 10.32
CA HIS A 55 -1.58 -10.56 10.10
C HIS A 55 -0.75 -10.37 11.37
N VAL A 56 0.52 -10.01 11.18
CA VAL A 56 1.48 -9.69 12.23
C VAL A 56 1.96 -8.25 12.05
N PHE A 57 1.91 -7.48 13.13
CA PHE A 57 2.49 -6.14 13.21
C PHE A 57 3.98 -6.25 13.54
N HIS A 58 4.83 -5.69 12.69
CA HIS A 58 6.25 -5.54 12.92
C HIS A 58 6.63 -4.07 12.80
N ALA A 59 7.47 -3.58 13.69
CA ALA A 59 7.94 -2.20 13.65
C ALA A 59 9.44 -2.15 13.94
N ASP A 60 10.11 -1.30 13.18
CA ASP A 60 11.50 -0.93 13.37
C ASP A 60 11.56 0.58 13.57
N VAL A 61 12.24 1.03 14.62
CA VAL A 61 12.27 2.43 15.03
C VAL A 61 13.68 2.76 15.44
N ALA A 62 14.23 3.77 14.79
CA ALA A 62 15.54 4.27 15.16
C ALA A 62 15.49 4.90 16.57
N PRO A 63 16.60 4.84 17.34
CA PRO A 63 16.69 5.55 18.60
C PRO A 63 16.38 7.05 18.42
N PRO A 64 15.78 7.71 19.44
CA PRO A 64 15.49 9.14 19.36
C PRO A 64 16.73 10.01 19.08
N SER A 65 17.93 9.54 19.42
CA SER A 65 19.18 10.24 19.14
C SER A 65 19.47 10.41 17.65
N ASP A 66 19.00 9.46 16.83
CA ASP A 66 19.43 9.33 15.45
C ASP A 66 18.43 9.96 14.48
N ASN A 67 17.22 10.28 14.94
CA ASN A 67 16.11 10.85 14.16
C ASN A 67 15.86 10.16 12.80
N ALA A 68 16.32 8.91 12.65
CA ALA A 68 16.38 8.23 11.36
C ALA A 68 15.02 7.73 10.87
N GLY A 69 13.97 7.95 11.67
CA GLY A 69 12.59 7.62 11.35
C GLY A 69 12.10 6.32 11.98
N ALA A 70 11.00 5.83 11.46
CA ALA A 70 10.37 4.57 11.85
C ALA A 70 9.73 3.89 10.65
N GLU A 71 9.76 2.57 10.64
CA GLU A 71 9.08 1.72 9.67
C GLU A 71 8.13 0.78 10.40
N ILE A 72 6.89 0.72 9.93
CA ILE A 72 5.92 -0.28 10.35
C ILE A 72 5.60 -1.14 9.14
N VAL A 73 5.72 -2.46 9.30
CA VAL A 73 5.38 -3.44 8.28
C VAL A 73 4.33 -4.39 8.84
N ILE A 74 3.22 -4.50 8.11
CA ILE A 74 2.19 -5.50 8.38
C ILE A 74 2.44 -6.68 7.46
N HIS A 75 2.69 -7.83 8.06
CA HIS A 75 2.90 -9.08 7.35
C HIS A 75 1.64 -9.95 7.40
N GLU A 76 1.40 -10.73 6.35
CA GLU A 76 0.50 -11.89 6.47
C GLU A 76 1.08 -12.86 7.50
N ARG A 77 0.20 -13.46 8.31
CA ARG A 77 0.59 -14.49 9.27
C ARG A 77 0.60 -15.84 8.57
N ASP A 78 1.76 -16.46 8.53
CA ASP A 78 1.88 -17.88 8.22
C ASP A 78 2.02 -18.69 9.51
N ARG A 79 1.06 -19.57 9.80
CA ARG A 79 1.08 -20.43 11.00
C ARG A 79 1.81 -21.75 10.79
N ALA A 80 2.11 -22.10 9.53
CA ALA A 80 2.82 -23.31 9.17
C ALA A 80 4.34 -23.09 9.06
N ALA A 81 4.78 -21.83 8.89
CA ALA A 81 6.19 -21.48 8.81
C ALA A 81 6.87 -21.35 10.19
N PRO A 82 8.20 -21.60 10.28
CA PRO A 82 8.99 -21.38 11.50
C PRO A 82 9.03 -19.92 11.97
N SER A 83 8.89 -18.96 11.05
CA SER A 83 8.70 -17.54 11.36
C SER A 83 7.28 -17.14 10.97
N PRO A 84 6.52 -16.49 11.86
CA PRO A 84 5.15 -16.07 11.55
C PRO A 84 5.08 -14.89 10.58
N LEU A 85 6.22 -14.29 10.21
CA LEU A 85 6.32 -13.17 9.29
C LEU A 85 6.40 -13.69 7.85
N SER A 86 5.27 -13.65 7.13
CA SER A 86 5.20 -13.97 5.71
C SER A 86 5.36 -12.72 4.85
N LEU A 87 4.71 -12.70 3.67
CA LEU A 87 4.72 -11.60 2.72
C LEU A 87 4.24 -10.28 3.35
N ARG A 88 4.84 -9.18 2.90
CA ARG A 88 4.41 -7.82 3.29
C ARG A 88 3.04 -7.53 2.69
N ALA A 89 2.08 -7.17 3.53
CA ALA A 89 0.73 -6.77 3.13
C ALA A 89 0.59 -5.26 3.06
N TYR A 90 1.21 -4.53 4.00
CA TYR A 90 1.17 -3.07 4.08
C TYR A 90 2.45 -2.54 4.72
N LYS A 91 2.90 -1.35 4.31
CA LYS A 91 4.04 -0.64 4.91
C LYS A 91 3.69 0.81 5.21
N ILE A 92 4.19 1.29 6.34
CA ILE A 92 4.12 2.68 6.76
C ILE A 92 5.57 3.13 6.99
N LEU A 93 5.99 4.18 6.31
CA LEU A 93 7.30 4.80 6.47
C LEU A 93 7.11 6.17 7.11
N ILE A 94 7.77 6.40 8.24
CA ILE A 94 7.76 7.65 8.98
C ILE A 94 9.18 8.20 8.90
N SER A 95 9.35 9.35 8.27
CA SER A 95 10.69 9.91 8.02
C SER A 95 10.74 11.39 8.31
N ARG A 96 11.88 11.85 8.85
CA ARG A 96 12.14 13.26 9.06
C ARG A 96 12.57 13.91 7.74
N THR A 97 11.89 15.00 7.39
CA THR A 97 12.23 15.89 6.28
C THR A 97 12.53 17.29 6.81
N PRO A 98 13.18 18.18 6.03
CA PRO A 98 13.39 19.57 6.43
C PRO A 98 12.10 20.31 6.80
N GLU A 99 10.97 19.95 6.18
CA GLU A 99 9.66 20.55 6.37
C GLU A 99 8.91 20.01 7.61
N GLY A 100 9.41 18.91 8.19
CA GLY A 100 8.80 18.21 9.34
C GLY A 100 8.83 16.69 9.16
N THR A 101 8.02 15.97 9.93
CA THR A 101 7.89 14.53 9.79
C THR A 101 6.84 14.18 8.75
N THR A 102 7.18 13.25 7.86
CA THR A 102 6.28 12.73 6.83
C THR A 102 5.89 11.29 7.13
N VAL A 103 4.65 10.93 6.76
CA VAL A 103 4.13 9.56 6.84
C VAL A 103 3.76 9.15 5.43
N ALA A 104 4.41 8.11 4.91
CA ALA A 104 4.14 7.52 3.62
C ALA A 104 3.63 6.10 3.81
N GLU A 105 2.65 5.71 2.99
CA GLU A 105 1.96 4.44 3.11
C GLU A 105 2.02 3.68 1.80
N GLN A 106 2.17 2.37 1.87
CA GLN A 106 2.25 1.51 0.70
C GLN A 106 1.43 0.24 0.92
N ASN A 107 0.37 0.09 0.12
CA ASN A 107 -0.42 -1.13 0.06
C ASN A 107 0.23 -2.14 -0.91
N PHE A 108 0.46 -3.36 -0.45
CA PHE A 108 0.93 -4.45 -1.30
C PHE A 108 -0.15 -5.50 -1.55
N LYS A 109 -0.88 -5.89 -0.49
CA LYS A 109 -1.83 -7.01 -0.53
C LYS A 109 -3.09 -6.82 0.30
N LEU A 110 -3.25 -5.71 1.05
CA LEU A 110 -4.53 -5.46 1.73
C LEU A 110 -5.61 -5.14 0.68
N PRO A 111 -6.85 -5.65 0.85
CA PRO A 111 -7.96 -5.27 -0.02
C PRO A 111 -8.17 -3.76 -0.04
N ASP A 112 -8.43 -3.17 -1.20
CA ASP A 112 -8.52 -1.71 -1.37
C ASP A 112 -9.47 -1.00 -0.38
N PRO A 113 -10.67 -1.52 -0.06
CA PRO A 113 -11.54 -0.89 0.93
C PRO A 113 -10.89 -0.83 2.31
N LEU A 114 -10.17 -1.90 2.67
CA LEU A 114 -9.50 -2.03 3.97
C LEU A 114 -8.24 -1.17 4.02
N ALA A 115 -7.44 -1.16 2.95
CA ALA A 115 -6.27 -0.31 2.81
C ALA A 115 -6.64 1.18 2.89
N LYS A 116 -7.75 1.58 2.27
CA LYS A 116 -8.26 2.95 2.36
C LYS A 116 -8.63 3.33 3.80
N THR A 117 -9.37 2.47 4.51
CA THR A 117 -9.70 2.71 5.91
C THR A 117 -8.46 2.77 6.79
N MET A 118 -7.47 1.90 6.55
CA MET A 118 -6.19 1.94 7.25
C MET A 118 -5.46 3.27 7.01
N ALA A 119 -5.45 3.78 5.78
CA ALA A 119 -4.84 5.06 5.46
C ALA A 119 -5.53 6.25 6.15
N ASP A 120 -6.86 6.24 6.21
CA ASP A 120 -7.63 7.27 6.92
C ASP A 120 -7.36 7.22 8.43
N ASP A 121 -7.23 6.01 8.99
CA ASP A 121 -6.89 5.79 10.40
C ASP A 121 -5.46 6.24 10.73
N ILE A 122 -4.47 5.91 9.89
CA ILE A 122 -3.08 6.33 10.06
C ILE A 122 -2.97 7.85 10.07
N ARG A 123 -3.60 8.53 9.11
CA ARG A 123 -3.62 10.00 9.07
C ARG A 123 -4.24 10.61 10.33
N ARG A 124 -5.32 10.01 10.82
CA ARG A 124 -6.00 10.44 12.05
C ARG A 124 -5.12 10.25 13.29
N TRP A 125 -4.48 9.09 13.43
CA TRP A 125 -3.57 8.79 14.53
C TRP A 125 -2.31 9.65 14.51
N ALA A 126 -1.73 9.86 13.33
CA ALA A 126 -0.62 10.79 13.16
C ALA A 126 -1.00 12.22 13.57
N GLY A 127 -2.24 12.63 13.31
CA GLY A 127 -2.81 13.92 13.75
C GLY A 127 -3.22 14.00 15.23
N GLY A 128 -3.12 12.91 16.01
CA GLY A 128 -3.30 12.91 17.46
C GLY A 128 -4.61 12.34 18.02
N SER A 129 -5.60 12.00 17.20
CA SER A 129 -6.79 11.25 17.67
C SER A 129 -6.46 9.77 17.68
N LEU A 130 -6.86 9.01 18.70
CA LEU A 130 -6.65 7.55 18.78
C LEU A 130 -7.95 6.75 18.55
N ASP A 131 -8.94 7.38 17.93
CA ASP A 131 -10.26 6.77 17.76
C ASP A 131 -10.22 5.64 16.73
N CYS A 132 -11.07 4.63 16.95
CA CYS A 132 -11.27 3.53 16.01
C CYS A 132 -12.42 3.84 15.06
N THR A 133 -12.23 3.60 13.78
CA THR A 133 -13.31 3.61 12.80
C THR A 133 -13.98 2.24 12.75
N ASN A 134 -15.28 2.21 12.45
CA ASN A 134 -15.95 0.94 12.15
C ASN A 134 -15.36 0.37 10.86
N LEU A 135 -14.63 -0.73 11.01
CA LEU A 135 -13.93 -1.36 9.90
C LEU A 135 -14.95 -2.07 9.00
N PRO A 136 -14.89 -1.87 7.68
CA PRO A 136 -15.73 -2.64 6.77
C PRO A 136 -15.37 -4.11 6.95
N VAL A 137 -16.38 -4.96 7.19
CA VAL A 137 -16.20 -6.41 7.19
C VAL A 137 -15.73 -6.77 5.79
N ALA A 138 -14.44 -7.10 5.66
CA ALA A 138 -13.92 -7.63 4.41
C ALA A 138 -14.65 -8.95 4.15
N LEU A 139 -15.55 -8.94 3.16
CA LEU A 139 -16.08 -10.19 2.61
C LEU A 139 -14.88 -11.03 2.16
N PRO A 140 -14.89 -12.35 2.40
CA PRO A 140 -13.80 -13.20 1.96
C PRO A 140 -13.67 -13.04 0.44
N VAL A 141 -12.56 -12.49 -0.02
CA VAL A 141 -12.19 -12.54 -1.43
C VAL A 141 -11.83 -13.99 -1.72
N SER A 142 -12.85 -14.78 -2.04
CA SER A 142 -12.64 -16.04 -2.73
C SER A 142 -11.89 -15.73 -4.02
N ASP A 143 -10.74 -16.37 -4.18
CA ASP A 143 -9.94 -16.39 -5.41
C ASP A 143 -10.80 -16.75 -6.62
N VAL A 144 -11.43 -15.75 -7.25
CA VAL A 144 -12.08 -15.88 -8.56
C VAL A 144 -11.60 -14.75 -9.46
N GLN A 145 -10.29 -14.62 -9.58
CA GLN A 145 -9.67 -13.85 -10.66
C GLN A 145 -8.57 -14.68 -11.32
N LYS A 146 -8.96 -15.87 -11.80
CA LYS A 146 -8.28 -16.58 -12.88
C LYS A 146 -9.31 -17.12 -13.88
N ALA A 147 -10.07 -16.23 -14.52
CA ALA A 147 -10.74 -16.47 -15.80
C ALA A 147 -11.38 -15.19 -16.32
N ALA A 148 -10.59 -14.31 -16.93
CA ALA A 148 -11.12 -13.33 -17.87
C ALA A 148 -10.04 -12.97 -18.88
N THR A 149 -9.90 -13.77 -19.93
CA THR A 149 -9.38 -13.27 -21.20
C THR A 149 -10.60 -13.00 -22.08
N PRO A 150 -10.92 -11.73 -22.40
CA PRO A 150 -11.84 -11.44 -23.48
C PRO A 150 -11.05 -11.49 -24.80
N VAL A 151 -11.14 -12.60 -25.55
CA VAL A 151 -10.74 -12.60 -26.96
C VAL A 151 -12.00 -12.52 -27.80
N GLY A 152 -12.47 -11.29 -28.04
CA GLY A 152 -13.20 -10.94 -29.26
C GLY A 152 -12.32 -10.00 -30.06
N ALA A 153 -12.29 -9.98 -31.39
CA ALA A 153 -13.01 -10.70 -32.42
C ALA A 153 -12.15 -10.64 -33.70
N ILE A 154 -12.24 -11.64 -34.57
CA ILE A 154 -11.79 -11.51 -35.97
C ILE A 154 -13.03 -11.17 -36.80
N PRO A 155 -13.07 -10.04 -37.51
CA PRO A 155 -14.14 -9.75 -38.46
C PRO A 155 -13.91 -10.52 -39.76
N THR A 156 -14.73 -11.54 -40.06
CA THR A 156 -14.80 -12.12 -41.40
C THR A 156 -15.80 -11.32 -42.24
N SER A 157 -15.24 -10.70 -43.28
CA SER A 157 -15.97 -9.97 -44.30
C SER A 157 -16.88 -10.89 -45.11
N ASN A 158 -18.06 -10.34 -45.40
CA ASN A 158 -19.10 -10.88 -46.25
C ASN A 158 -18.61 -10.95 -47.72
N THR A 159 -18.78 -12.07 -48.43
CA THR A 159 -18.91 -12.04 -49.90
C THR A 159 -19.91 -13.08 -50.38
N LYS A 160 -20.86 -12.53 -51.11
CA LYS A 160 -22.09 -13.08 -51.67
C LYS A 160 -21.81 -13.52 -53.12
N GLY A 161 -22.24 -14.72 -53.50
CA GLY A 161 -22.40 -15.17 -54.89
C GLY A 161 -22.92 -16.61 -54.86
N LYS A 162 -24.22 -16.90 -55.01
CA LYS A 162 -25.18 -16.69 -56.12
C LYS A 162 -24.79 -17.43 -57.42
N THR A 163 -25.17 -18.71 -57.46
CA THR A 163 -25.97 -19.39 -58.52
C THR A 163 -25.46 -19.35 -59.97
N ARG A 164 -25.14 -20.51 -60.55
CA ARG A 164 -26.04 -21.29 -61.43
C ARG A 164 -25.44 -22.65 -61.79
#